data_AF-A0A2W0CSJ3-F1
#
_entry.id   AF-A0A2W0CSJ3-F1
#
_cell.length_a   1.000
_cell.length_b   1.000
_cell.length_c   1.000
_cell.angle_alpha   90.00
_cell.angle_beta   90.00
_cell.angle_gamma   90.00
#
_symmetry.space_group_name_H-M   'P 1'
#
loop_
_entity.id
_entity.type
_entity.pdbx_description
1 polymer ?
#
loop_
_entity_poly.entity_id
_entity_poly.type
_entity_poly.pdbx_seq_one_letter_code
_entity_poly.pdbx_strand_id
1 'polypeptide(L)'
;MRITCSPAYAGKMIGTIDLQPSKFIKGISHTSQITDHVDPERIAIPYIEDTNFGPHLDAMTIMKGTYKEEFHVSYDVEFTIDVDKKGYITQFEHTFPLERYIDLVATQSYKVIKTKWRGQDYHVMTFSYMEEVCNPNNVIFKCNAAEDVFVVAELAPYRIDGVVVQPNNLYLHLRALISAREDLYPIDYMCEPDFDLSLE
;
A
#
# COMPACT_ATOMS: atom_id res chain seq x y z
N MET A 1 -3.32 -11.79 1.54
CA MET A 1 -3.66 -10.35 1.50
C MET A 1 -4.69 -10.18 0.43
N ARG A 2 -5.85 -9.61 0.71
CA ARG A 2 -6.85 -9.38 -0.34
C ARG A 2 -6.63 -8.02 -0.96
N ILE A 3 -6.56 -7.97 -2.29
CA ILE A 3 -6.46 -6.72 -3.06
C ILE A 3 -7.58 -6.73 -4.08
N THR A 4 -8.59 -5.90 -3.86
CA THR A 4 -9.77 -5.83 -4.72
C THR A 4 -9.65 -4.69 -5.73
N CYS A 5 -10.31 -4.82 -6.87
CA CYS A 5 -10.51 -3.75 -7.83
C CYS A 5 -11.82 -4.00 -8.59
N SER A 6 -12.77 -3.07 -8.49
CA SER A 6 -14.10 -3.22 -9.08
C SER A 6 -14.64 -1.89 -9.61
N PRO A 7 -15.62 -1.89 -10.53
CA PRO A 7 -16.20 -0.66 -11.05
C PRO A 7 -16.86 0.14 -9.93
N ALA A 8 -16.74 1.45 -10.01
CA ALA A 8 -17.30 2.41 -9.09
C ALA A 8 -18.09 3.48 -9.85
N TYR A 9 -18.28 4.64 -9.23
CA TYR A 9 -18.99 5.77 -9.85
C TYR A 9 -18.21 6.33 -11.05
N ALA A 10 -18.96 6.87 -12.01
CA ALA A 10 -18.43 7.62 -13.16
C ALA A 10 -17.35 6.87 -13.99
N GLY A 11 -17.43 5.53 -14.06
CA GLY A 11 -16.47 4.72 -14.82
C GLY A 11 -15.08 4.64 -14.20
N LYS A 12 -14.93 4.97 -12.92
CA LYS A 12 -13.71 4.78 -12.14
C LYS A 12 -13.68 3.36 -11.57
N MET A 13 -12.49 2.90 -11.21
CA MET A 13 -12.31 1.69 -10.41
C MET A 13 -12.04 2.08 -8.96
N ILE A 14 -12.57 1.29 -8.02
CA ILE A 14 -12.26 1.39 -6.60
C ILE A 14 -11.82 0.02 -6.09
N GLY A 15 -10.99 0.00 -5.06
CA GLY A 15 -10.50 -1.23 -4.46
C GLY A 15 -10.07 -1.04 -3.02
N THR A 16 -9.82 -2.16 -2.35
CA THR A 16 -9.32 -2.23 -0.98
C THR A 16 -8.07 -3.10 -0.94
N ILE A 17 -7.16 -2.77 -0.02
CA ILE A 17 -6.02 -3.62 0.35
C ILE A 17 -6.16 -4.00 1.82
N ASP A 18 -6.44 -5.28 2.08
CA ASP A 18 -6.65 -5.83 3.42
C ASP A 18 -5.32 -6.34 3.98
N LEU A 19 -4.67 -5.53 4.81
CA LEU A 19 -3.31 -5.78 5.31
C LEU A 19 -3.25 -6.79 6.47
N GLN A 20 -4.29 -6.84 7.29
CA GLN A 20 -4.36 -7.80 8.40
C GLN A 20 -5.35 -8.93 8.06
N PRO A 21 -4.96 -10.21 8.21
CA PRO A 21 -5.85 -11.31 7.91
C PRO A 21 -6.99 -11.39 8.93
N SER A 22 -8.22 -11.16 8.49
CA SER A 22 -9.41 -11.56 9.26
C SER A 22 -9.69 -13.07 9.13
N LYS A 23 -9.31 -13.64 7.97
CA LYS A 23 -9.27 -15.07 7.62
C LYS A 23 -8.11 -15.30 6.65
N PHE A 24 -7.40 -16.43 6.76
CA PHE A 24 -6.42 -16.83 5.75
C PHE A 24 -7.15 -17.40 4.54
N ILE A 25 -7.33 -16.56 3.52
CA ILE A 25 -7.76 -16.98 2.19
C ILE A 25 -6.49 -17.21 1.38
N LYS A 26 -6.33 -18.41 0.82
CA LYS A 26 -5.20 -18.76 -0.06
C LYS A 26 -5.69 -18.84 -1.49
N GLY A 27 -4.91 -18.25 -2.41
CA GLY A 27 -5.17 -18.28 -3.84
C GLY A 27 -6.12 -17.18 -4.32
N ILE A 28 -6.30 -17.16 -5.63
CA ILE A 28 -7.15 -16.20 -6.34
C ILE A 28 -8.61 -16.63 -6.21
N SER A 29 -9.50 -15.68 -5.90
CA SER A 29 -10.94 -15.90 -5.97
C SER A 29 -11.34 -16.53 -7.31
N HIS A 30 -12.12 -17.61 -7.29
CA HIS A 30 -12.62 -18.25 -8.52
C HIS A 30 -13.47 -17.34 -9.41
N THR A 31 -13.90 -16.20 -8.89
CA THR A 31 -14.67 -15.18 -9.61
C THR A 31 -13.81 -14.05 -10.13
N SER A 32 -12.53 -13.99 -9.77
CA SER A 32 -11.64 -12.91 -10.19
C SER A 32 -11.32 -13.03 -11.67
N GLN A 33 -11.44 -11.92 -12.39
CA GLN A 33 -11.13 -11.81 -13.80
C GLN A 33 -9.63 -11.50 -14.05
N ILE A 34 -8.81 -11.46 -13.01
CA ILE A 34 -7.40 -11.04 -13.11
C ILE A 34 -6.57 -11.93 -14.05
N THR A 35 -6.88 -13.23 -14.12
CA THR A 35 -6.16 -14.20 -14.97
C THR A 35 -6.44 -14.01 -16.47
N ASP A 36 -7.48 -13.24 -16.82
CA ASP A 36 -7.75 -12.87 -18.22
C ASP A 36 -6.80 -11.76 -18.70
N HIS A 37 -6.12 -11.08 -17.76
CA HIS A 37 -5.27 -9.93 -18.01
C HIS A 37 -3.81 -10.14 -17.61
N VAL A 38 -3.54 -11.02 -16.66
CA VAL A 38 -2.20 -11.29 -16.12
C VAL A 38 -1.93 -12.78 -16.14
N ASP A 39 -0.72 -13.16 -16.57
CA ASP A 39 -0.24 -14.53 -16.50
C ASP A 39 -0.31 -15.06 -15.05
N PRO A 40 -1.00 -16.19 -14.77
CA PRO A 40 -1.09 -16.77 -13.44
C PRO A 40 0.24 -16.90 -12.69
N GLU A 41 1.37 -17.15 -13.39
CA GLU A 41 2.69 -17.26 -12.75
C GLU A 41 3.18 -15.93 -12.15
N ARG A 42 2.63 -14.80 -12.61
CA ARG A 42 2.94 -13.45 -12.12
C ARG A 42 1.99 -12.98 -11.03
N ILE A 43 0.91 -13.72 -10.76
CA ILE A 43 -0.10 -13.39 -9.74
C ILE A 43 0.38 -13.90 -8.38
N ALA A 44 1.53 -13.38 -7.97
CA ALA A 44 2.16 -13.62 -6.69
C ALA A 44 3.00 -12.39 -6.32
N ILE A 45 3.09 -12.11 -5.02
CA ILE A 45 3.92 -11.02 -4.52
C ILE A 45 5.29 -11.62 -4.16
N PRO A 46 6.37 -11.22 -4.85
CA PRO A 46 7.69 -11.76 -4.57
C PRO A 46 8.19 -11.28 -3.22
N TYR A 47 8.80 -12.20 -2.48
CA TYR A 47 9.61 -11.92 -1.30
C TYR A 47 11.07 -11.80 -1.71
N ILE A 48 11.71 -10.66 -1.43
CA ILE A 48 13.11 -10.43 -1.73
C ILE A 48 13.84 -9.89 -0.51
N GLU A 49 15.15 -10.17 -0.41
CA GLU A 49 16.02 -9.49 0.54
C GLU A 49 16.81 -8.40 -0.19
N ASP A 50 16.72 -7.15 0.28
CA ASP A 50 17.50 -6.04 -0.25
C ASP A 50 18.05 -5.17 0.88
N THR A 51 19.32 -5.34 1.17
CA THR A 51 20.02 -4.58 2.21
C THR A 51 20.25 -3.11 1.84
N ASN A 52 20.12 -2.76 0.56
CA ASN A 52 20.29 -1.39 0.08
C ASN A 52 18.97 -0.59 0.08
N PHE A 53 17.85 -1.22 0.46
CA PHE A 53 16.57 -0.55 0.52
C PHE A 53 16.47 0.46 1.67
N GLY A 54 17.02 0.13 2.85
CA GLY A 54 17.03 1.00 4.04
C GLY A 54 17.48 2.45 3.76
N PRO A 55 18.59 2.69 3.05
CA PRO A 55 19.00 4.03 2.62
C PRO A 55 17.96 4.87 1.87
N HIS A 56 17.03 4.26 1.12
CA HIS A 56 15.93 5.02 0.50
C HIS A 56 14.98 5.59 1.54
N LEU A 57 14.75 4.86 2.64
CA LEU A 57 13.92 5.31 3.75
C LEU A 57 14.59 6.43 4.56
N ASP A 58 15.92 6.37 4.70
CA ASP A 58 16.70 7.42 5.37
C ASP A 58 16.66 8.77 4.64
N ALA A 59 16.40 8.76 3.32
CA ALA A 59 16.26 9.97 2.52
C ALA A 59 14.89 10.65 2.66
N MET A 60 13.90 9.98 3.24
CA MET A 60 12.54 10.49 3.41
C MET A 60 12.37 11.25 4.73
N THR A 61 11.39 12.16 4.77
CA THR A 61 11.07 12.89 5.99
C THR A 61 10.16 12.04 6.90
N ILE A 62 10.60 11.77 8.13
CA ILE A 62 9.73 11.18 9.15
C ILE A 62 8.87 12.27 9.79
N MET A 63 7.56 12.08 9.78
CA MET A 63 6.60 13.01 10.36
C MET A 63 6.64 12.99 11.89
N LYS A 64 6.31 14.14 12.50
CA LYS A 64 6.39 14.30 13.96
C LYS A 64 5.31 13.49 14.67
N GLY A 65 4.07 13.65 14.23
CA GLY A 65 2.94 12.87 14.70
C GLY A 65 2.88 11.49 14.08
N THR A 66 2.07 10.64 14.70
CA THR A 66 1.62 9.40 14.10
C THR A 66 0.70 9.68 12.91
N TYR A 67 0.49 8.68 12.07
CA TYR A 67 -0.50 8.70 11.00
C TYR A 67 -1.83 9.31 11.48
N LYS A 68 -2.39 8.78 12.58
CA LYS A 68 -3.68 9.23 13.11
C LYS A 68 -3.66 10.67 13.64
N GLU A 69 -2.56 11.13 14.22
CA GLU A 69 -2.45 12.50 14.76
C GLU A 69 -2.29 13.55 13.67
N GLU A 70 -1.70 13.17 12.53
CA GLU A 70 -1.46 14.05 11.39
C GLU A 70 -2.68 14.16 10.45
N PHE A 71 -3.68 13.29 10.64
CA PHE A 71 -4.92 13.30 9.86
C PHE A 71 -5.74 14.58 10.12
N HIS A 72 -6.17 15.25 9.03
CA HIS A 72 -6.76 16.59 9.01
C HIS A 72 -5.86 17.72 9.53
N VAL A 73 -4.57 17.45 9.78
CA VAL A 73 -3.56 18.46 10.14
C VAL A 73 -2.60 18.67 8.99
N SER A 74 -1.93 17.60 8.56
CA SER A 74 -0.93 17.61 7.49
C SER A 74 -1.46 17.03 6.18
N TYR A 75 -2.50 16.20 6.25
CA TYR A 75 -3.09 15.56 5.08
C TYR A 75 -4.58 15.24 5.29
N ASP A 76 -5.27 14.99 4.18
CA ASP A 76 -6.57 14.32 4.12
C ASP A 76 -6.46 13.03 3.29
N VAL A 77 -7.52 12.25 3.24
CA VAL A 77 -7.59 11.02 2.45
C VAL A 77 -8.74 11.11 1.46
N GLU A 78 -8.56 10.55 0.27
CA GLU A 78 -9.64 10.51 -0.72
C GLU A 78 -10.76 9.56 -0.24
N PHE A 79 -10.35 8.51 0.47
CA PHE A 79 -11.18 7.41 0.96
C PHE A 79 -10.68 6.92 2.32
N THR A 80 -11.10 5.74 2.75
CA THR A 80 -10.85 5.25 4.10
C THR A 80 -9.48 4.59 4.23
N ILE A 81 -8.80 4.88 5.33
CA ILE A 81 -7.69 4.08 5.86
C ILE A 81 -8.09 3.64 7.25
N ASP A 82 -8.33 2.35 7.40
CA ASP A 82 -8.77 1.76 8.66
C ASP A 82 -7.58 1.44 9.55
N VAL A 83 -7.74 1.74 10.84
CA VAL A 83 -6.76 1.43 11.88
C VAL A 83 -7.39 0.66 13.02
N ASP A 84 -6.63 -0.26 13.60
CA ASP A 84 -7.04 -0.97 14.81
C ASP A 84 -7.00 -0.07 16.06
N LYS A 85 -7.40 -0.63 17.20
CA LYS A 85 -7.41 0.08 18.49
C LYS A 85 -6.02 0.54 18.96
N LYS A 86 -4.94 -0.02 18.41
CA LYS A 86 -3.55 0.30 18.72
C LYS A 86 -2.92 1.25 17.69
N GLY A 87 -3.67 1.65 16.66
CA GLY A 87 -3.23 2.56 15.60
C GLY A 87 -2.54 1.89 14.42
N TYR A 88 -2.55 0.55 14.32
CA TYR A 88 -2.00 -0.17 13.18
C TYR A 88 -2.97 -0.18 12.01
N ILE A 89 -2.49 0.07 10.80
CA ILE A 89 -3.35 0.02 9.61
C ILE A 89 -3.81 -1.40 9.36
N THR A 90 -5.11 -1.58 9.17
CA THR A 90 -5.74 -2.87 8.86
C THR A 90 -6.15 -2.98 7.40
N GLN A 91 -6.57 -1.87 6.80
CA GLN A 91 -7.08 -1.80 5.44
C GLN A 91 -6.94 -0.38 4.88
N PHE A 92 -6.84 -0.21 3.57
CA PHE A 92 -7.07 1.07 2.93
C PHE A 92 -7.74 0.94 1.56
N GLU A 93 -8.43 1.99 1.14
CA GLU A 93 -9.09 2.11 -0.16
C GLU A 93 -8.18 2.78 -1.21
N HIS A 94 -8.34 2.43 -2.48
CA HIS A 94 -7.64 3.04 -3.61
C HIS A 94 -8.54 3.25 -4.83
N THR A 95 -8.17 4.18 -5.70
CA THR A 95 -8.85 4.49 -6.97
C THR A 95 -7.95 4.36 -8.19
N PHE A 96 -7.05 3.38 -8.18
CA PHE A 96 -6.20 3.09 -9.33
C PHE A 96 -7.06 2.88 -10.59
N PRO A 97 -6.73 3.53 -11.72
CA PRO A 97 -7.31 3.16 -13.01
C PRO A 97 -7.08 1.67 -13.28
N LEU A 98 -8.00 1.05 -14.03
CA LEU A 98 -7.93 -0.40 -14.32
C LEU A 98 -6.58 -0.79 -14.92
N GLU A 99 -6.10 -0.02 -15.89
CA GLU A 99 -4.82 -0.24 -16.56
C GLU A 99 -3.65 -0.19 -15.58
N ARG A 100 -3.70 0.70 -14.60
CA ARG A 100 -2.67 0.82 -13.56
C ARG A 100 -2.73 -0.38 -12.61
N TYR A 101 -3.92 -0.79 -12.18
CA TYR A 101 -4.07 -1.96 -11.33
C TYR A 101 -3.50 -3.22 -12.00
N ILE A 102 -3.90 -3.49 -13.25
CA ILE A 102 -3.38 -4.62 -14.04
C ILE A 102 -1.86 -4.54 -14.16
N ASP A 103 -1.32 -3.37 -14.49
CA ASP A 103 0.11 -3.19 -14.67
C ASP A 103 0.90 -3.38 -13.36
N LEU A 104 0.40 -2.88 -12.22
CA LEU A 104 1.02 -3.11 -10.90
C LEU A 104 1.12 -4.60 -10.57
N VAL A 105 0.10 -5.40 -10.91
CA VAL A 105 0.12 -6.86 -10.73
C VAL A 105 1.08 -7.51 -11.73
N ALA A 106 0.94 -7.19 -13.03
CA ALA A 106 1.71 -7.82 -14.11
C ALA A 106 3.22 -7.55 -14.05
N THR A 107 3.61 -6.43 -13.45
CA THR A 107 5.01 -6.03 -13.22
C THR A 107 5.54 -6.45 -11.84
N GLN A 108 4.70 -7.10 -11.01
CA GLN A 108 4.99 -7.44 -9.63
C GLN A 108 5.50 -6.22 -8.84
N SER A 109 4.84 -5.08 -9.02
CA SER A 109 5.15 -3.84 -8.30
C SER A 109 4.80 -3.93 -6.81
N TYR A 110 3.80 -4.76 -6.48
CA TYR A 110 3.61 -5.26 -5.13
C TYR A 110 4.74 -6.24 -4.78
N LYS A 111 5.53 -5.94 -3.75
CA LYS A 111 6.68 -6.74 -3.30
C LYS A 111 6.77 -6.71 -1.78
N VAL A 112 7.24 -7.80 -1.19
CA VAL A 112 7.72 -7.80 0.19
C VAL A 112 9.25 -7.77 0.16
N ILE A 113 9.84 -6.73 0.74
CA ILE A 113 11.28 -6.51 0.77
C ILE A 113 11.75 -6.61 2.22
N LYS A 114 12.54 -7.62 2.54
CA LYS A 114 13.25 -7.66 3.80
C LYS A 114 14.49 -6.77 3.73
N THR A 115 14.63 -5.87 4.69
CA THR A 115 15.75 -4.95 4.76
C THR A 115 16.10 -4.59 6.20
N LYS A 116 17.28 -4.00 6.42
CA LYS A 116 17.67 -3.45 7.70
C LYS A 116 17.55 -1.93 7.66
N TRP A 117 16.80 -1.38 8.62
CA TRP A 117 16.60 0.06 8.74
C TRP A 117 16.64 0.47 10.20
N ARG A 118 17.33 1.57 10.51
CA ARG A 118 17.54 2.08 11.89
C ARG A 118 18.02 0.99 12.88
N GLY A 119 18.85 0.06 12.40
CA GLY A 119 19.45 -1.00 13.22
C GLY A 119 18.58 -2.23 13.48
N GLN A 120 17.38 -2.30 12.89
CA GLN A 120 16.43 -3.39 13.04
C GLN A 120 16.00 -3.95 11.67
N ASP A 121 15.62 -5.22 11.63
CA ASP A 121 15.08 -5.85 10.43
C ASP A 121 13.60 -5.50 10.26
N TYR A 122 13.23 -5.12 9.04
CA TYR A 122 11.87 -4.77 8.64
C TYR A 122 11.50 -5.50 7.34
N HIS A 123 10.19 -5.69 7.17
CA HIS A 123 9.58 -6.05 5.91
C HIS A 123 8.85 -4.83 5.35
N VAL A 124 9.25 -4.42 4.15
CA VAL A 124 8.62 -3.33 3.40
C VAL A 124 7.69 -3.94 2.36
N MET A 125 6.40 -3.71 2.50
CA MET A 125 5.38 -4.10 1.55
C MET A 125 5.06 -2.93 0.63
N THR A 126 5.34 -3.05 -0.66
CA THR A 126 5.10 -1.98 -1.64
C THR A 126 3.71 -2.07 -2.26
N PHE A 127 3.10 -0.92 -2.55
CA PHE A 127 1.78 -0.81 -3.19
C PHE A 127 1.81 0.01 -4.49
N SER A 128 3.01 0.28 -5.00
CA SER A 128 3.23 1.11 -6.17
C SER A 128 4.53 0.75 -6.89
N TYR A 129 4.77 1.37 -8.04
CA TYR A 129 6.05 1.27 -8.74
C TYR A 129 7.22 1.67 -7.84
N MET A 130 8.36 0.99 -7.99
CA MET A 130 9.51 1.19 -7.11
C MET A 130 10.02 2.63 -7.08
N GLU A 131 10.03 3.30 -8.23
CA GLU A 131 10.37 4.72 -8.36
C GLU A 131 9.46 5.65 -7.54
N GLU A 132 8.17 5.32 -7.44
CA GLU A 132 7.23 6.08 -6.63
C GLU A 132 7.38 5.75 -5.14
N VAL A 133 7.71 4.50 -4.81
CA VAL A 133 7.97 4.07 -3.42
C VAL A 133 9.24 4.72 -2.88
N CYS A 134 10.33 4.70 -3.65
CA CYS A 134 11.64 5.23 -3.27
C CYS A 134 11.79 6.74 -3.49
N ASN A 135 10.72 7.45 -3.83
CA ASN A 135 10.75 8.89 -4.04
C ASN A 135 11.16 9.59 -2.72
N PRO A 136 12.25 10.37 -2.68
CA PRO A 136 12.71 11.02 -1.46
C PRO A 136 11.75 12.12 -0.95
N ASN A 137 10.82 12.58 -1.78
CA ASN A 137 9.78 13.52 -1.37
C ASN A 137 8.62 12.83 -0.64
N ASN A 138 8.60 11.50 -0.58
CA ASN A 138 7.68 10.78 0.28
C ASN A 138 7.98 11.11 1.75
N VAL A 139 6.94 10.96 2.57
CA VAL A 139 7.03 11.07 4.01
C VAL A 139 6.77 9.73 4.66
N ILE A 140 7.33 9.54 5.86
CA ILE A 140 7.12 8.34 6.66
C ILE A 140 6.31 8.72 7.90
N PHE A 141 5.16 8.07 8.07
CA PHE A 141 4.35 8.18 9.28
C PHE A 141 4.59 6.97 10.17
N LYS A 142 4.70 7.21 11.47
CA LYS A 142 4.63 6.15 12.48
C LYS A 142 3.16 5.73 12.65
N CYS A 143 2.88 4.43 12.75
CA CYS A 143 1.53 4.00 13.12
C CYS A 143 1.19 4.37 14.57
N ASN A 144 2.16 4.18 15.48
CA ASN A 144 2.02 4.53 16.89
C ASN A 144 3.40 4.79 17.54
N ALA A 145 3.42 4.99 18.85
CA ALA A 145 4.62 5.28 19.62
C ALA A 145 5.61 4.10 19.76
N ALA A 146 5.22 2.87 19.39
CA ALA A 146 6.10 1.70 19.46
C ALA A 146 7.17 1.71 18.36
N GLU A 147 6.99 2.49 17.28
CA GLU A 147 7.95 2.59 16.17
C GLU A 147 8.31 1.23 15.55
N ASP A 148 7.35 0.29 15.53
CA ASP A 148 7.51 -1.06 14.96
C ASP A 148 6.79 -1.24 13.62
N VAL A 149 5.93 -0.28 13.26
CA VAL A 149 5.21 -0.21 11.99
C VAL A 149 5.12 1.25 11.52
N PHE A 150 5.41 1.47 10.24
CA PHE A 150 5.41 2.76 9.58
C PHE A 150 4.74 2.68 8.22
N VAL A 151 4.40 3.84 7.66
CA VAL A 151 3.77 3.99 6.36
C VAL A 151 4.57 4.98 5.54
N VAL A 152 4.96 4.58 4.33
CA VAL A 152 5.51 5.49 3.32
C VAL A 152 4.34 6.04 2.53
N ALA A 153 4.26 7.36 2.43
CA ALA A 153 3.20 8.04 1.72
C ALA A 153 3.71 9.20 0.87
N GLU A 154 3.06 9.40 -0.27
CA GLU A 154 3.12 10.65 -0.99
C GLU A 154 2.01 11.57 -0.47
N LEU A 155 2.35 12.85 -0.26
CA LEU A 155 1.38 13.90 -0.01
C LEU A 155 1.25 14.75 -1.28
N ALA A 156 0.12 14.61 -1.98
CA ALA A 156 -0.10 15.28 -3.25
C ALA A 156 -1.44 16.05 -3.25
N PRO A 157 -1.55 17.18 -3.97
CA PRO A 157 -2.84 17.84 -4.14
C PRO A 157 -3.86 16.91 -4.80
N TYR A 158 -5.13 16.99 -4.37
CA TYR A 158 -6.19 16.21 -5.01
C TYR A 158 -6.37 16.57 -6.48
N ARG A 159 -6.41 15.53 -7.31
CA ARG A 159 -6.56 15.63 -8.77
C ARG A 159 -7.76 14.84 -9.26
N ILE A 160 -8.48 15.42 -10.21
CA ILE A 160 -9.49 14.72 -11.01
C ILE A 160 -9.02 14.78 -12.46
N ASP A 161 -8.86 13.61 -13.09
CA ASP A 161 -8.46 13.49 -14.51
C ASP A 161 -7.19 14.28 -14.84
N GLY A 162 -6.22 14.25 -13.93
CA GLY A 162 -4.93 14.96 -14.06
C GLY A 162 -4.96 16.44 -13.71
N VAL A 163 -6.12 17.02 -13.41
CA VAL A 163 -6.30 18.43 -13.05
C VAL A 163 -6.31 18.59 -11.54
N VAL A 164 -5.46 19.49 -11.00
CA VAL A 164 -5.46 19.82 -9.56
C VAL A 164 -6.73 20.59 -9.21
N VAL A 165 -7.53 20.05 -8.30
CA VAL A 165 -8.81 20.63 -7.87
C VAL A 165 -8.68 21.33 -6.53
N GLN A 166 -7.83 20.82 -5.63
CA GLN A 166 -7.61 21.38 -4.30
C GLN A 166 -6.11 21.58 -4.04
N PRO A 167 -5.49 22.65 -4.59
CA PRO A 167 -4.04 22.83 -4.55
C PRO A 167 -3.47 23.02 -3.13
N ASN A 168 -4.31 23.49 -2.20
CA ASN A 168 -3.92 23.75 -0.81
C ASN A 168 -4.21 22.58 0.14
N ASN A 169 -4.86 21.51 -0.36
CA ASN A 169 -5.19 20.34 0.43
C ASN A 169 -4.36 19.17 -0.08
N LEU A 170 -3.52 18.62 0.79
CA LEU A 170 -2.69 17.47 0.47
C LEU A 170 -3.43 16.19 0.84
N TYR A 171 -3.44 15.25 -0.09
CA TYR A 171 -4.06 13.95 0.05
C TYR A 171 -2.97 12.89 0.15
N LEU A 172 -3.19 11.94 1.05
CA LEU A 172 -2.25 10.87 1.32
C LEU A 172 -2.45 9.73 0.32
N HIS A 173 -1.41 9.40 -0.43
CA HIS A 173 -1.35 8.21 -1.27
C HIS A 173 -0.36 7.22 -0.66
N LEU A 174 -0.86 6.07 -0.23
CA LEU A 174 -0.07 5.06 0.47
C LEU A 174 0.84 4.34 -0.54
N ARG A 175 2.16 4.36 -0.29
CA ARG A 175 3.18 3.80 -1.20
C ARG A 175 3.76 2.49 -0.67
N ALA A 176 3.98 2.40 0.63
CA ALA A 176 4.44 1.17 1.27
C ALA A 176 4.06 1.10 2.76
N LEU A 177 4.03 -0.11 3.29
CA LEU A 177 3.98 -0.41 4.72
C LEU A 177 5.33 -0.97 5.15
N ILE A 178 5.94 -0.41 6.19
CA ILE A 178 7.19 -0.91 6.78
C ILE A 178 6.82 -1.55 8.11
N SER A 179 7.12 -2.84 8.30
CA SER A 179 6.69 -3.56 9.50
C SER A 179 7.76 -4.51 10.03
N ALA A 180 7.95 -4.50 11.35
CA ALA A 180 8.69 -5.53 12.08
C ALA A 180 7.75 -6.53 12.79
N ARG A 181 6.45 -6.48 12.49
CA ARG A 181 5.37 -7.20 13.18
C ARG A 181 4.75 -8.26 12.28
N GLU A 182 5.42 -9.40 12.15
CA GLU A 182 4.91 -10.56 11.40
C GLU A 182 3.65 -11.17 12.04
N ASP A 183 3.40 -10.92 13.33
CA ASP A 183 2.18 -11.33 14.01
C ASP A 183 0.94 -10.53 13.55
N LEU A 184 1.14 -9.29 13.08
CA LEU A 184 0.08 -8.44 12.52
C LEU A 184 0.03 -8.53 11.00
N TYR A 185 1.20 -8.62 10.37
CA TYR A 185 1.38 -8.61 8.92
C TYR A 185 2.19 -9.84 8.49
N PRO A 186 1.59 -11.05 8.49
CA PRO A 186 2.33 -12.28 8.20
C PRO A 186 2.86 -12.31 6.78
N ILE A 187 4.11 -12.72 6.60
CA ILE A 187 4.77 -12.73 5.28
C ILE A 187 4.06 -13.65 4.29
N ASP A 188 3.67 -14.85 4.73
CA ASP A 188 2.91 -15.79 3.89
C ASP A 188 1.59 -15.18 3.40
N TYR A 189 0.91 -14.42 4.27
CA TYR A 189 -0.31 -13.71 3.88
C TYR A 189 -0.01 -12.61 2.87
N MET A 190 1.09 -11.88 3.00
CA MET A 190 1.45 -10.82 2.05
C MET A 190 1.92 -11.36 0.70
N CYS A 191 2.65 -12.47 0.68
CA CYS A 191 3.25 -13.04 -0.53
C CYS A 191 2.26 -13.89 -1.35
N GLU A 192 1.21 -14.42 -0.71
CA GLU A 192 0.09 -15.13 -1.37
C GLU A 192 -1.18 -14.24 -1.37
N PRO A 193 -1.25 -13.19 -2.20
CA PRO A 193 -2.43 -12.35 -2.27
C PRO A 193 -3.60 -13.04 -2.97
N ASP A 194 -4.81 -12.65 -2.58
CA ASP A 194 -6.03 -12.83 -3.34
C ASP A 194 -6.28 -11.54 -4.12
N PHE A 195 -5.79 -11.50 -5.37
CA PHE A 195 -6.07 -10.41 -6.30
C PHE A 195 -7.46 -10.62 -6.92
N ASP A 196 -8.40 -9.76 -6.57
CA ASP A 196 -9.81 -9.87 -6.94
C ASP A 196 -10.22 -8.72 -7.86
N LEU A 197 -10.23 -8.99 -9.15
CA LEU A 197 -10.68 -8.06 -10.18
C LEU A 197 -12.11 -8.41 -10.60
N SER A 198 -13.03 -7.46 -10.43
CA SER A 198 -14.37 -7.48 -11.02
C SER A 198 -14.47 -6.36 -12.07
N LEU A 199 -15.09 -6.65 -13.20
CA LEU A 199 -15.39 -5.68 -14.27
C LEU A 199 -16.90 -5.56 -14.53
N GLU A 200 -17.69 -6.40 -13.86
CA GLU A 200 -19.17 -6.39 -13.87
C GLU A 200 -19.75 -5.59 -12.70
#